data_AF-A0A2E8H667-F1
#
_entry.id   AF-A0A2E8H667-F1
#
_cell.length_a   1.000
_cell.length_b   1.000
_cell.length_c   1.000
_cell.angle_alpha   90.00
_cell.angle_beta   90.00
_cell.angle_gamma   90.00
#
_symmetry.space_group_name_H-M   'P 1'
#
loop_
_entity.id
_entity.type
_entity.pdbx_description
1 polymer ?
#
loop_
_entity_poly.entity_id
_entity_poly.type
_entity_poly.pdbx_seq_one_letter_code
_entity_poly.pdbx_strand_id
1 'polypeptide(L)'
;MTEEDDTMTAEDDIHDLPEIITALGEPDAVITEAGLAHLFGRCAVSVKRAVERGELPPPVRLFGQNTWTVGVIVAHLERRLEEAAKEREQVKKKVLALGT
;
A
#
# COMPACT_ATOMS: atom_id res chain seq x y z
N MET A 1 16.34 -45.81 17.88
CA MET A 1 16.21 -45.67 16.42
C MET A 1 15.32 -44.45 16.24
N THR A 2 15.98 -43.34 15.93
CA THR A 2 15.45 -41.99 15.73
C THR A 2 14.70 -41.95 14.40
N GLU A 3 13.47 -41.44 14.41
CA GLU A 3 12.82 -40.88 13.22
C GLU A 3 12.12 -39.60 13.68
N GLU A 4 12.90 -38.52 13.65
CA GLU A 4 12.44 -37.14 13.62
C GLU A 4 12.11 -36.84 12.15
N ASP A 5 10.86 -36.49 11.83
CA ASP A 5 10.52 -35.89 10.54
C ASP A 5 9.65 -34.64 10.78
N ASP A 6 10.40 -33.56 10.99
CA ASP A 6 10.29 -32.29 10.28
C ASP A 6 8.89 -31.67 10.14
N THR A 7 8.47 -31.00 11.21
CA THR A 7 7.46 -29.94 11.12
C THR A 7 8.16 -28.65 10.66
N MET A 8 8.35 -28.48 9.35
CA MET A 8 8.72 -27.19 8.78
C MET A 8 7.48 -26.28 8.73
N THR A 9 7.24 -25.55 9.82
CA THR A 9 6.36 -24.37 9.80
C THR A 9 7.03 -23.30 8.95
N ALA A 10 6.42 -22.95 7.82
CA ALA A 10 6.83 -21.84 6.95
C ALA A 10 6.51 -20.47 7.59
N GLU A 11 7.01 -20.24 8.80
CA GLU A 11 6.76 -19.08 9.63
C GLU A 11 8.07 -18.44 10.08
N ASP A 12 9.01 -18.15 9.17
CA ASP A 12 10.14 -17.27 9.49
C ASP A 12 10.75 -16.68 8.20
N ASP A 13 10.29 -15.49 7.83
CA ASP A 13 11.05 -14.44 7.13
C ASP A 13 10.20 -13.15 7.07
N ILE A 14 9.66 -12.74 8.22
CA ILE A 14 8.88 -11.49 8.37
C ILE A 14 9.59 -10.55 9.34
N HIS A 15 10.91 -10.36 9.27
CA HIS A 15 11.57 -9.35 10.11
C HIS A 15 12.88 -8.87 9.49
N ASP A 16 12.85 -7.93 8.53
CA ASP A 16 13.73 -6.76 8.57
C ASP A 16 13.36 -5.69 7.51
N LEU A 17 12.24 -4.99 7.69
CA LEU A 17 12.06 -3.71 7.02
C LEU A 17 11.67 -2.66 8.07
N PRO A 18 12.37 -1.51 8.13
CA PRO A 18 11.99 -0.44 9.02
C PRO A 18 10.53 -0.06 8.71
N GLU A 19 9.74 0.19 9.75
CA GLU A 19 8.33 0.63 9.67
C GLU A 19 8.13 1.99 8.96
N ILE A 20 9.17 2.48 8.27
CA ILE A 20 9.23 3.65 7.42
C ILE A 20 9.44 3.16 5.98
N ILE A 21 8.64 3.67 5.05
CA ILE A 21 8.66 3.32 3.63
C ILE A 21 9.93 3.87 2.93
N THR A 22 11.12 3.49 3.41
CA THR A 22 12.41 3.77 2.76
C THR A 22 12.59 2.89 1.51
N ALA A 23 11.80 1.82 1.36
CA ALA A 23 11.82 0.91 0.21
C ALA A 23 11.32 1.55 -1.11
N LEU A 24 10.65 2.71 -1.05
CA LEU A 24 10.28 3.52 -2.22
C LEU A 24 11.47 4.35 -2.73
N GLY A 25 12.70 3.83 -2.61
CA GLY A 25 13.92 4.51 -3.04
C GLY A 25 13.79 4.93 -4.50
N GLU A 26 13.73 6.24 -4.71
CA GLU A 26 13.54 6.96 -5.99
C GLU A 26 12.09 6.98 -6.54
N PRO A 27 11.53 8.18 -6.82
CA PRO A 27 10.16 8.33 -7.32
C PRO A 27 9.94 7.68 -8.70
N ASP A 28 11.02 7.52 -9.46
CA ASP A 28 11.00 6.91 -10.79
C ASP A 28 11.16 5.39 -10.76
N ALA A 29 11.40 4.81 -9.58
CA ALA A 29 11.53 3.37 -9.44
C ALA A 29 10.23 2.66 -9.77
N VAL A 30 10.34 1.56 -10.53
CA VAL A 30 9.21 0.71 -10.90
C VAL A 30 8.99 -0.32 -9.80
N ILE A 31 7.77 -0.38 -9.27
CA ILE A 31 7.32 -1.36 -8.29
C ILE A 31 6.29 -2.29 -8.93
N THR A 32 6.48 -3.59 -8.75
CA THR A 32 5.54 -4.63 -9.20
C THR A 32 4.50 -4.89 -8.11
N GLU A 33 3.40 -5.56 -8.48
CA GLU A 33 2.39 -6.00 -7.50
C GLU A 33 2.96 -6.85 -6.37
N ALA A 34 3.91 -7.74 -6.64
CA ALA A 34 4.56 -8.53 -5.61
C ALA A 34 5.40 -7.65 -4.67
N GLY A 35 6.14 -6.68 -5.21
CA GLY A 35 6.89 -5.71 -4.42
C GLY A 35 5.99 -4.83 -3.56
N LEU A 36 4.85 -4.39 -4.11
CA LEU A 36 3.87 -3.59 -3.38
C LEU A 36 3.16 -4.40 -2.29
N ALA A 37 2.86 -5.67 -2.58
CA ALA A 37 2.30 -6.61 -1.61
C ALA A 37 3.25 -6.82 -0.43
N HIS A 38 4.53 -7.04 -0.71
CA HIS A 38 5.57 -7.15 0.31
C HIS A 38 5.72 -5.87 1.13
N LEU A 39 5.76 -4.71 0.48
CA LEU A 39 5.87 -3.40 1.12
C LEU A 39 4.72 -3.12 2.09
N PHE A 40 3.50 -3.54 1.76
CA PHE A 40 2.34 -3.38 2.64
C PHE A 40 2.13 -4.53 3.63
N GLY A 41 2.96 -5.58 3.61
CA GLY A 41 2.73 -6.78 4.41
C GLY A 41 1.40 -7.47 4.09
N ARG A 42 1.02 -7.49 2.80
CA ARG A 42 -0.24 -8.06 2.30
C ARG A 42 0.01 -9.04 1.16
N CYS A 43 -1.03 -9.79 0.79
CA CYS A 43 -0.99 -10.67 -0.39
C CYS A 43 -1.34 -9.91 -1.68
N ALA A 44 -0.89 -10.40 -2.82
CA ALA A 44 -1.16 -9.82 -4.15
C ALA A 44 -2.67 -9.61 -4.41
N VAL A 45 -3.51 -10.57 -3.99
CA VAL A 45 -4.98 -10.44 -4.09
C VAL A 45 -5.51 -9.21 -3.34
N SER A 46 -4.92 -8.88 -2.18
CA SER A 46 -5.30 -7.67 -1.43
C SER A 46 -4.92 -6.40 -2.18
N VAL A 47 -3.74 -6.39 -2.83
CA VAL A 47 -3.31 -5.26 -3.68
C VAL A 47 -4.27 -5.08 -4.84
N LYS A 48 -4.62 -6.15 -5.56
CA LYS A 48 -5.59 -6.10 -6.65
C LYS A 48 -6.95 -5.55 -6.19
N ARG A 49 -7.45 -6.04 -5.05
CA ARG A 49 -8.71 -5.54 -4.48
C ARG A 49 -8.62 -4.08 -4.02
N ALA A 50 -7.46 -3.64 -3.52
CA ALA A 50 -7.25 -2.24 -3.16
C ALA A 50 -7.31 -1.33 -4.41
N VAL A 51 -6.78 -1.78 -5.55
CA VAL A 51 -6.95 -1.09 -6.84
C VAL A 51 -8.43 -1.03 -7.23
N GLU A 52 -9.16 -2.15 -7.14
CA GLU A 52 -10.59 -2.22 -7.48
C GLU A 52 -11.45 -1.28 -6.61
N ARG A 53 -11.08 -1.11 -5.33
CA ARG A 53 -11.73 -0.17 -4.41
C ARG A 53 -11.29 1.29 -4.61
N GLY A 54 -10.33 1.56 -5.50
CA GLY A 54 -9.73 2.88 -5.68
C GLY A 54 -8.86 3.34 -4.51
N GLU A 55 -8.41 2.39 -3.67
CA GLU A 55 -7.45 2.70 -2.60
C GLU A 55 -6.03 2.92 -3.13
N LEU A 56 -5.70 2.22 -4.22
CA LEU A 56 -4.46 2.35 -4.98
C LEU A 56 -4.77 2.83 -6.40
N PRO A 57 -3.83 3.53 -7.06
CA PRO A 57 -4.02 3.96 -8.44
C PRO A 57 -4.05 2.75 -9.41
N PRO A 58 -4.68 2.91 -10.58
CA PRO A 58 -4.70 1.87 -11.59
C PRO A 58 -3.27 1.54 -12.09
N PRO A 59 -2.92 0.25 -12.23
CA PRO A 59 -1.61 -0.17 -12.71
C PRO A 59 -1.43 -0.03 -14.22
N VAL A 60 -0.17 0.04 -14.65
CA VAL A 60 0.27 -0.21 -16.03
C VAL A 60 0.64 -1.70 -16.18
N ARG A 61 0.64 -2.24 -17.41
CA ARG A 61 1.13 -3.61 -17.68
C ARG A 61 2.53 -3.55 -18.25
N LEU A 62 3.49 -4.15 -17.55
CA LEU A 62 4.85 -4.38 -18.04
C LEU A 62 5.19 -5.86 -17.85
N PHE A 63 5.67 -6.51 -18.92
CA PHE A 63 6.04 -7.93 -18.92
C PHE A 63 4.93 -8.87 -18.38
N GLY A 64 3.67 -8.53 -18.64
CA GLY A 64 2.52 -9.32 -18.15
C GLY A 64 2.19 -9.13 -16.67
N GLN A 65 2.87 -8.22 -15.98
CA GLN A 65 2.67 -7.93 -14.55
C GLN A 65 2.10 -6.54 -14.32
N ASN A 66 1.54 -6.37 -13.12
CA ASN A 66 0.93 -5.12 -12.68
C ASN A 66 2.01 -4.19 -12.12
N THR A 67 2.22 -3.15 -12.90
CA THR A 67 3.16 -2.03 -12.84
C THR A 67 2.77 -0.76 -12.11
N TRP A 68 3.58 -0.21 -11.21
CA TRP A 68 3.51 1.22 -10.85
C TRP A 68 4.90 1.85 -10.80
N THR A 69 4.96 3.18 -10.82
CA THR A 69 6.10 3.90 -10.28
C THR A 69 5.81 4.29 -8.83
N VAL A 70 6.87 4.37 -8.04
CA VAL A 70 6.81 4.90 -6.67
C VAL A 70 6.10 6.25 -6.62
N GLY A 71 6.47 7.17 -7.51
CA GLY A 71 5.95 8.53 -7.54
C GLY A 71 4.43 8.57 -7.74
N VAL A 72 3.87 7.68 -8.56
CA VAL A 72 2.42 7.59 -8.76
C VAL A 72 1.70 7.11 -7.50
N ILE A 73 2.28 6.17 -6.76
CA ILE A 73 1.72 5.73 -5.47
C ILE A 73 1.74 6.87 -4.46
N VAL A 74 2.88 7.55 -4.31
CA VAL A 74 3.06 8.66 -3.36
C VAL A 74 2.10 9.80 -3.69
N ALA A 75 2.05 10.26 -4.94
CA ALA A 75 1.17 11.34 -5.37
C ALA A 75 -0.31 10.98 -5.17
N HIS A 76 -0.70 9.71 -5.36
CA HIS A 76 -2.06 9.26 -5.09
C HIS A 76 -2.42 9.36 -3.61
N LEU A 77 -1.50 8.96 -2.73
CA LEU A 77 -1.70 9.05 -1.27
C LEU A 77 -1.78 10.51 -0.81
N GLU A 78 -0.88 11.37 -1.28
CA GLU A 78 -0.87 12.80 -0.96
C GLU A 78 -2.19 13.48 -1.35
N ARG A 79 -2.68 13.22 -2.57
CA ARG A 79 -3.98 13.75 -3.03
C ARG A 79 -5.13 13.31 -2.11
N ARG A 80 -5.16 12.03 -1.71
CA ARG A 80 -6.22 11.52 -0.82
C ARG A 80 -6.15 12.12 0.58
N LEU A 81 -4.94 12.36 1.09
CA LEU A 81 -4.75 13.04 2.38
C LEU A 81 -5.22 14.50 2.31
N GLU A 82 -4.95 15.19 1.21
CA GLU A 82 -5.41 16.56 0.99
C GLU A 82 -6.94 16.63 0.89
N GLU A 83 -7.58 15.70 0.17
CA GLU A 83 -9.03 15.59 0.09
C GLU A 83 -9.66 15.36 1.47
N ALA A 84 -9.12 14.40 2.24
CA ALA A 84 -9.58 14.13 3.60
C ALA A 84 -9.40 15.35 4.53
N ALA A 85 -8.33 16.13 4.37
CA ALA A 85 -8.12 17.36 5.12
C ALA A 85 -9.16 18.44 4.76
N LYS A 86 -9.47 18.60 3.46
CA LYS A 86 -10.50 19.54 2.97
C LYS A 86 -11.89 19.16 3.49
N GLU A 87 -12.23 17.88 3.48
CA GLU A 87 -13.50 17.38 4.01
C GLU A 87 -13.64 17.68 5.50
N ARG A 88 -12.61 17.45 6.30
CA ARG A 88 -12.60 17.78 7.74
C ARG A 88 -12.83 19.27 7.99
N GLU A 89 -12.19 20.13 7.21
CA GLU A 89 -12.36 21.59 7.33
C GLU A 89 -13.80 22.02 6.96
N GLN A 90 -14.37 21.43 5.91
CA GLN A 90 -15.76 21.70 5.52
C GLN A 90 -16.76 21.21 6.57
N VAL A 91 -16.55 20.02 7.15
CA VAL A 91 -17.38 19.49 8.23
C VAL A 91 -17.30 20.40 9.45
N LYS A 92 -16.10 20.85 9.85
CA LYS A 92 -15.91 21.77 10.97
C LYS A 92 -16.67 23.09 10.77
N LYS A 93 -16.61 23.67 9.57
CA LYS A 93 -17.37 24.88 9.22
C LYS A 93 -18.88 24.67 9.32
N LYS A 94 -19.40 23.53 8.83
CA LYS A 94 -20.84 23.21 8.91
C LYS A 94 -21.30 22.99 10.36
N VAL A 95 -20.49 22.29 11.17
CA VAL A 95 -20.80 22.08 12.60
C VAL A 95 -20.84 23.41 13.36
N LEU A 96 -19.89 24.32 13.10
CA LEU A 96 -19.89 25.66 13.70
C LEU A 96 -21.10 26.51 13.25
N ALA A 97 -21.47 26.43 11.97
CA ALA A 97 -22.61 27.18 11.42
C ALA A 97 -23.98 26.67 11.87
N LEU A 98 -24.09 25.40 12.28
CA LEU A 98 -25.33 24.80 12.78
C LEU A 98 -25.46 24.86 14.32
N GLY A 99 -24.39 25.24 15.02
CA GLY A 99 -24.34 25.37 16.48
C GLY A 99 -24.55 26.80 17.01
N THR A 100 -25.00 27.74 16.17
CA THR A 100 -25.41 29.11 16.52
C THR A 100 -26.89 29.27 16.20
#